data_AF-A0A8J6WYE4-F1
#
_entry.id   AF-A0A8J6WYE4-F1
#
_cell.length_a   1.000
_cell.length_b   1.000
_cell.length_c   1.000
_cell.angle_alpha   90.00
_cell.angle_beta   90.00
_cell.angle_gamma   90.00
#
_symmetry.space_group_name_H-M   'P 1'
#
loop_
_entity.id
_entity.type
_entity.pdbx_description
1 polymer ?
#
loop_
_entity_poly.entity_id
_entity_poly.type
_entity_poly.pdbx_seq_one_letter_code
_entity_poly.pdbx_strand_id
1 'polypeptide(L)' 'MLNEFSWSTEGKELLFQVELIHRAIPEGRAAQVAKLLAANTPDELLTAEEQQLVDEVCRLWLK' A
#
# COMPACT_ATOMS: atom_id res chain seq x y z
N MET A 1 6.14 24.39 9.16
CA MET A 1 5.89 23.66 7.91
C MET A 1 6.35 22.23 8.12
N LEU A 2 5.49 21.28 7.73
CA LEU A 2 5.52 19.88 8.17
C LEU A 2 6.91 19.25 8.01
N ASN A 3 7.40 18.67 9.10
CA ASN A 3 8.67 17.96 9.13
C ASN A 3 8.53 16.72 8.23
N GLU A 4 9.17 16.73 7.08
CA GLU A 4 9.19 15.62 6.12
C GLU A 4 9.95 14.45 6.76
N PHE A 5 9.22 13.61 7.51
CA PHE A 5 9.67 12.26 7.81
C PHE A 5 9.74 11.50 6.49
N SER A 6 10.85 11.65 5.77
CA SER A 6 11.23 10.80 4.65
C SER A 6 11.47 9.40 5.21
N TRP A 7 10.41 8.63 5.39
CA TRP A 7 10.55 7.21 5.65
C TRP A 7 11.21 6.55 4.44
N SER A 8 12.15 5.63 4.70
CA SER A 8 12.71 4.80 3.64
C SER A 8 11.58 4.01 2.97
N THR A 9 11.82 3.54 1.75
CA THR A 9 10.84 2.70 1.04
C THR A 9 10.44 1.51 1.90
N GLU A 10 11.41 0.84 2.55
CA GLU A 10 11.15 -0.27 3.47
C GLU A 10 10.31 0.15 4.68
N GLY A 11 10.53 1.35 5.22
CA GLY A 11 9.72 1.89 6.32
C GLY A 11 8.27 2.15 5.92
N LYS A 12 8.06 2.64 4.68
CA LYS A 12 6.71 2.83 4.12
C LYS A 12 6.02 1.49 3.84
N GLU A 13 6.75 0.52 3.29
CA GLU A 13 6.25 -0.84 3.07
C GLU A 13 5.76 -1.46 4.37
N LEU A 14 6.58 -1.41 5.43
CA LEU A 14 6.21 -1.93 6.75
C LEU A 14 4.97 -1.24 7.33
N LEU A 15 4.87 0.09 7.24
CA LEU A 15 3.67 0.79 7.70
C LEU A 15 2.44 0.31 6.95
N PHE A 16 2.48 0.35 5.62
CA PHE A 16 1.32 -0.02 4.81
C PHE A 16 0.93 -1.47 5.09
N GLN A 17 1.89 -2.39 5.16
CA GLN A 17 1.60 -3.79 5.44
C GLN A 17 0.90 -3.96 6.81
N VAL A 18 1.40 -3.31 7.86
CA VAL A 18 0.78 -3.37 9.20
C VAL A 18 -0.62 -2.78 9.20
N GLU A 19 -0.81 -1.61 8.58
CA GLU A 19 -2.10 -0.93 8.48
C GLU A 19 -3.15 -1.74 7.71
N LEU A 20 -2.72 -2.45 6.66
CA LEU A 20 -3.58 -3.31 5.87
C LEU A 20 -3.97 -4.58 6.64
N ILE A 21 -3.02 -5.19 7.36
CA ILE A 21 -3.30 -6.35 8.23
C ILE A 21 -4.27 -5.97 9.35
N HIS A 22 -4.10 -4.79 9.97
CA HIS A 22 -5.04 -4.29 10.99
C HIS A 22 -6.47 -4.14 10.46
N ARG A 23 -6.64 -3.88 9.17
CA ARG A 23 -7.94 -3.84 8.48
C ARG A 23 -8.42 -5.20 7.97
N ALA A 24 -7.86 -6.29 8.51
CA ALA A 24 -8.18 -7.67 8.18
C ALA A 24 -7.91 -8.05 6.71
N ILE A 25 -6.99 -7.35 6.03
CA ILE A 25 -6.52 -7.77 4.71
C ILE A 25 -5.55 -8.94 4.88
N PRO A 26 -5.69 -10.02 4.09
CA PRO A 26 -4.78 -11.16 4.16
C PRO A 26 -3.32 -10.74 3.98
N GLU A 27 -2.43 -11.28 4.82
CA GLU A 27 -1.02 -10.90 4.89
C GLU A 27 -0.32 -10.85 3.53
N GLY A 28 -0.55 -11.85 2.66
CA GLY A 28 0.04 -11.87 1.31
C GLY A 28 -0.44 -10.72 0.42
N ARG A 29 -1.73 -10.36 0.48
CA ARG A 29 -2.28 -9.21 -0.26
C ARG A 29 -1.78 -7.89 0.35
N ALA A 30 -1.72 -7.80 1.67
CA ALA A 30 -1.21 -6.65 2.38
C ALA A 30 0.25 -6.35 2.00
N ALA A 31 1.12 -7.37 1.99
CA ALA A 31 2.52 -7.23 1.59
C ALA A 31 2.66 -6.76 0.13
N GLN A 32 1.88 -7.35 -0.78
CA GLN A 32 1.92 -6.99 -2.20
C GLN A 32 1.49 -5.54 -2.43
N VAL A 33 0.37 -5.11 -1.84
CA VAL A 33 -0.13 -3.73 -1.98
C VAL A 33 0.80 -2.74 -1.27
N ALA A 34 1.33 -3.09 -0.10
CA ALA A 34 2.26 -2.24 0.63
C ALA A 34 3.51 -1.89 -0.20
N LYS A 35 4.03 -2.87 -0.94
CA LYS A 35 5.15 -2.67 -1.87
C LYS A 35 4.79 -1.71 -3.00
N LEU A 36 3.62 -1.87 -3.61
CA LEU A 36 3.14 -0.99 -4.68
C LEU A 36 2.96 0.46 -4.19
N LEU A 37 2.33 0.63 -3.02
CA LEU A 37 2.09 1.94 -2.41
C LEU A 37 3.40 2.61 -1.96
N ALA A 38 4.33 1.87 -1.36
CA ALA A 38 5.60 2.42 -0.90
C ALA A 38 6.53 2.83 -2.04
N ALA A 39 6.47 2.13 -3.18
CA ALA A 39 7.19 2.46 -4.39
C ALA A 39 6.68 3.76 -5.06
N ASN A 40 5.49 4.25 -4.68
CA ASN A 40 4.80 5.35 -5.36
C ASN A 40 4.72 5.10 -6.88
N THR A 41 4.55 3.83 -7.28
CA THR A 41 4.38 3.48 -8.69
C THR A 41 3.12 4.18 -9.21
N PRO A 42 3.23 5.01 -10.27
CA PRO A 42 2.05 5.60 -10.88
C PRO A 42 1.08 4.52 -11.33
N ASP A 43 -0.21 4.74 -11.14
CA ASP A 43 -1.26 3.78 -11.50
C ASP A 43 -1.19 3.34 -12.96
N GLU A 44 -0.72 4.22 -13.85
CA GLU A 44 -0.52 3.97 -15.28
C GLU A 44 0.52 2.88 -15.58
N LEU A 45 1.41 2.60 -14.62
CA LEU A 45 2.47 1.59 -14.71
C LEU A 45 2.10 0.29 -14.01
N LEU A 46 0.97 0.24 -13.30
CA LEU A 46 0.46 -0.98 -12.69
C LEU A 46 -0.20 -1.86 -13.75
N THR A 47 -0.10 -3.17 -13.59
CA THR A 47 -0.95 -4.07 -14.38
C THR A 47 -2.41 -3.93 -13.96
N ALA A 48 -3.34 -4.39 -14.81
CA ALA A 48 -4.75 -4.38 -14.48
C ALA A 48 -5.06 -5.14 -13.18
N GLU A 49 -4.36 -6.26 -12.93
CA GLU A 49 -4.49 -7.03 -11.70
C GLU A 49 -3.94 -6.29 -10.48
N GLU A 50 -2.80 -5.63 -10.60
CA GLU A 50 -2.20 -4.83 -9.53
C GLU A 50 -3.08 -3.62 -9.18
N GLN A 51 -3.58 -2.93 -10.21
CA GLN A 51 -4.48 -1.80 -10.03
C GLN A 51 -5.77 -2.25 -9.36
N GLN A 52 -6.40 -3.34 -9.81
CA GLN A 52 -7.59 -3.91 -9.19
C GLN A 52 -7.36 -4.28 -7.71
N LEU A 53 -6.19 -4.85 -7.40
CA LEU A 53 -5.83 -5.23 -6.03
C LEU A 53 -5.65 -4.00 -5.14
N VAL A 54 -4.90 -2.99 -5.59
CA VAL A 54 -4.72 -1.72 -4.87
C VAL A 54 -6.07 -1.06 -4.63
N ASP A 55 -6.92 -1.04 -5.64
CA ASP A 55 -8.28 -0.49 -5.59
C ASP A 55 -9.18 -1.18 -4.56
N GLU A 56 -9.20 -2.52 -4.55
CA GLU A 56 -9.98 -3.30 -3.58
C GLU A 56 -9.51 -3.00 -2.15
N VAL A 57 -8.20 -2.98 -1.95
CA VAL A 57 -7.59 -2.71 -0.66
C VAL A 57 -7.83 -1.27 -0.18
N CYS A 58 -7.66 -0.28 -1.05
CA CYS A 58 -7.94 1.12 -0.72
C CYS A 58 -9.43 1.35 -0.44
N ARG A 59 -10.34 0.67 -1.15
CA ARG A 59 -11.78 0.69 -0.83
C ARG A 59 -12.09 0.09 0.54
N LEU A 60 -11.40 -0.98 0.93
CA LEU A 60 -11.51 -1.54 2.28
C LEU A 60 -10.93 -0.60 3.33
N TRP A 61 -9.89 0.16 2.99
CA TRP A 61 -9.29 1.16 3.88
C TRP A 61 -10.26 2.31 4.20
N LEU A 62 -10.95 2.84 3.19
CA LEU A 62 -11.83 4.00 3.31
C LEU A 62 -13.20 3.70 3.98
N LYS A 63 -13.49 2.43 4.27
CA LYS A 63 -14.67 2.03 5.04
C LYS A 63 -14.42 2.17 6.54
#